data_AF-A0A3B8JZS0-F1
#
_entry.id   AF-A0A3B8JZS0-F1
#
_cell.length_a   1.000
_cell.length_b   1.000
_cell.length_c   1.000
_cell.angle_alpha   90.00
_cell.angle_beta   90.00
_cell.angle_gamma   90.00
#
_symmetry.space_group_name_H-M   'P 1'
#
loop_
_entity.id
_entity.type
_entity.pdbx_description
1 polymer ?
#
loop_
_entity_poly.entity_id
_entity_poly.type
_entity_poly.pdbx_seq_one_letter_code
_entity_poly.pdbx_strand_id
1 'polypeptide(L)' 'SHKKIVIPGAVAVLKGKLEDESGWEVIVGPREAAGIPKFAKEQFA' A
#
# COMPACT_ATOMS: atom_id res chain seq x y z
N SER A 1 11.32 -0.25 13.00
CA SER A 1 11.55 -0.71 11.62
C SER A 1 10.24 -0.71 10.85
N HIS A 2 10.09 0.18 9.86
CA HIS A 2 8.91 0.24 9.00
C HIS A 2 9.26 -0.35 7.62
N LYS A 3 9.07 -1.65 7.45
CA LYS A 3 9.17 -2.31 6.13
C LYS A 3 7.77 -2.41 5.52
N LYS A 4 7.10 -1.26 5.35
CA LYS A 4 5.75 -1.19 4.79
C LYS A 4 5.76 -0.30 3.56
N ILE A 5 5.27 -0.81 2.44
CA ILE A 5 5.12 -0.06 1.19
C ILE A 5 3.63 0.06 0.89
N VAL A 6 3.17 1.26 0.54
CA VAL A 6 1.80 1.48 0.09
C VAL A 6 1.80 1.62 -1.41
N ILE A 7 1.01 0.79 -2.10
CA ILE A 7 0.84 0.84 -3.56
C ILE A 7 -0.58 1.31 -3.92
N PRO A 8 -0.76 2.05 -5.02
CA PRO A 8 -2.09 2.44 -5.48
C PRO A 8 -2.99 1.22 -5.74
N GLY A 9 -4.30 1.37 -5.48
CA GLY A 9 -5.28 0.32 -5.76
C GLY A 9 -5.34 -0.11 -7.23
N ALA A 10 -4.91 0.77 -8.15
CA ALA A 10 -4.80 0.48 -9.57
C ALA A 10 -3.76 -0.60 -9.91
N VAL A 11 -2.74 -0.77 -9.06
CA VAL A 11 -1.64 -1.72 -9.25
C VAL A 11 -1.64 -2.81 -8.19
N ALA A 12 -2.78 -3.03 -7.53
CA ALA A 12 -2.95 -4.05 -6.48
C ALA A 12 -2.53 -5.47 -6.92
N VAL A 13 -2.61 -5.77 -8.23
CA VAL A 13 -2.16 -7.03 -8.81
C VAL A 13 -0.65 -7.27 -8.67
N LEU A 14 0.15 -6.21 -8.56
CA LEU A 14 1.60 -6.31 -8.37
C LEU A 14 1.98 -6.61 -6.91
N LYS A 15 1.03 -6.55 -5.97
CA LYS A 15 1.26 -6.79 -4.54
C LYS A 15 2.07 -8.06 -4.31
N GLY A 16 1.62 -9.20 -4.85
CA GLY A 16 2.27 -10.49 -4.60
C GLY A 16 3.70 -10.57 -5.10
N LYS A 17 4.00 -9.99 -6.27
CA LYS A 17 5.38 -9.93 -6.79
C LYS A 17 6.26 -8.98 -5.98
N LEU A 18 5.72 -7.81 -5.62
CA LEU A 18 6.44 -6.82 -4.82
C LEU A 18 6.73 -7.31 -3.39
N GLU A 19 5.83 -8.05 -2.76
CA GLU A 19 6.07 -8.66 -1.44
C GLU A 19 7.18 -9.69 -1.51
N ASP A 20 7.18 -10.55 -2.54
CA ASP A 20 8.17 -11.61 -2.74
C ASP A 20 9.56 -11.04 -3.08
N GLU A 21 9.64 -10.06 -3.99
CA GLU A 21 10.91 -9.45 -4.39
C GLU A 21 11.47 -8.46 -3.35
N SER A 22 10.60 -7.68 -2.69
CA SER A 22 11.05 -6.63 -1.76
C SER A 22 11.23 -7.16 -0.34
N GLY A 23 10.48 -8.20 0.06
CA GLY A 23 10.42 -8.68 1.44
C GLY A 23 9.82 -7.66 2.42
N TRP A 24 9.03 -6.71 1.91
CA TRP A 24 8.35 -5.66 2.67
C TRP A 24 6.85 -5.92 2.64
N GLU A 25 6.15 -5.52 3.69
CA GLU A 25 4.69 -5.63 3.79
C GLU A 25 4.04 -4.64 2.82
N VAL A 26 3.38 -5.14 1.78
CA VAL A 26 2.76 -4.30 0.74
C VAL A 26 1.28 -4.11 1.06
N ILE A 27 0.92 -2.85 1.28
CA ILE A 27 -0.44 -2.42 1.59
C ILE A 27 -1.05 -1.77 0.36
N VAL A 28 -2.28 -2.14 0.03
CA VAL A 28 -3.01 -1.57 -1.09
C VAL A 28 -3.76 -0.32 -0.61
N GLY A 29 -3.34 0.83 -1.14
CA GLY A 29 -3.98 2.12 -0.94
C GLY A 29 -5.15 2.37 -1.90
N PRO A 30 -5.75 3.57 -1.82
CA PRO A 30 -6.87 3.95 -2.68
C PRO A 30 -6.48 4.01 -4.16
N ARG A 31 -7.46 3.90 -5.06
CA ARG A 31 -7.26 4.09 -6.51
C ARG A 31 -6.99 5.55 -6.88
N GLU A 32 -7.50 6.48 -6.08
CA GLU A 32 -7.35 7.92 -6.27
C GLU A 32 -6.60 8.55 -5.09
N ALA A 33 -5.67 9.46 -5.40
CA ALA A 33 -4.83 10.12 -4.40
C ALA A 33 -5.64 10.94 -3.38
N ALA A 34 -6.84 11.40 -3.76
CA ALA A 34 -7.75 12.10 -2.85
C ALA A 34 -8.17 11.26 -1.63
N GLY A 35 -8.11 9.93 -1.74
CA GLY A 35 -8.42 9.02 -0.63
C GLY A 35 -7.26 8.78 0.34
N ILE A 36 -6.03 9.23 0.03
CA ILE A 36 -4.85 9.03 0.86
C ILE A 36 -5.04 9.54 2.29
N PRO A 37 -5.56 10.76 2.55
CA PRO A 37 -5.71 11.24 3.93
C PRO A 37 -6.70 10.41 4.75
N LYS A 38 -7.76 9.88 4.12
CA LYS A 38 -8.70 8.97 4.79
C LYS A 38 -8.04 7.62 5.08
N PHE A 39 -7.38 7.03 4.08
CA PHE A 39 -6.65 5.77 4.20
C PHE A 39 -5.55 5.84 5.27
N ALA A 40 -4.79 6.94 5.31
CA ALA A 40 -3.73 7.14 6.29
C ALA A 40 -4.29 7.16 7.72
N LYS A 41 -5.44 7.82 7.93
CA LYS A 41 -6.14 7.80 9.22
C LYS A 41 -6.73 6.44 9.59
N GLU A 42 -7.13 5.62 8.63
CA GLU A 42 -7.72 4.30 8.91
C GLU A 42 -6.67 3.19 9.11
N GLN A 43 -5.46 3.35 8.54
CA GLN A 43 -4.41 2.33 8.57
C GLN A 43 -3.21 2.65 9.47
N PHE A 44 -2.96 3.93 9.76
CA PHE A 44 -1.81 4.36 10.55
C PHE A 44 -2.19 5.16 11.81
N ALA A 45 -3.48 5.38 12.08
CA ALA A 45 -3.93 5.97 13.35
C ALA A 45 -4.15 4.90 14.43
#